data_AF-A0A8B6CD85-F1
#
_entry.id   AF-A0A8B6CD85-F1
#
_cell.length_a   1.000
_cell.length_b   1.000
_cell.length_c   1.000
_cell.angle_alpha   90.00
_cell.angle_beta   90.00
_cell.angle_gamma   90.00
#
_symmetry.space_group_name_H-M   'P 1'
#
loop_
_entity.id
_entity.type
_entity.pdbx_description
1 polymer ?
#
loop_
_entity_poly.entity_id
_entity_poly.type
_entity_poly.pdbx_seq_one_letter_code
_entity_poly.pdbx_strand_id
1 'polypeptide(L)'
;MRSKHSSDESLYQPDVTQQQQQQQQQQQQQQQQQQQQQEAFVFRHPFTMIVSGPTSCGKTHFMKDVLQHIKRLCSPSPERIVWLYKRWQPLYEEIQRTVLPRVEFIRGIPFDLERDDFFDPNIRNMILLDDLMSTSAKDSRINDLFTEGSHHRNLSVVVLNQNIYFGKDPTQKTKLSLSRSL
;
A
#
# COMPACT_ATOMS: atom_id res chain seq x y z
N MET A 1 47.36 41.09 68.08
CA MET A 1 47.58 41.15 66.62
C MET A 1 47.92 39.75 66.12
N ARG A 2 47.34 39.39 64.96
CA ARG A 2 47.55 38.18 64.12
C ARG A 2 47.03 36.85 64.68
N SER A 3 46.48 35.93 63.90
CA SER A 3 45.74 35.89 62.63
C SER A 3 45.47 34.40 62.43
N LYS A 4 44.21 33.99 62.29
CA LYS A 4 43.84 32.66 61.79
C LYS A 4 44.37 32.52 60.36
N HIS A 5 44.80 31.32 59.93
CA HIS A 5 44.61 30.88 58.54
C HIS A 5 44.43 29.36 58.51
N SER A 6 43.19 28.98 58.21
CA SER A 6 42.74 27.65 57.84
C SER A 6 43.01 27.50 56.34
N SER A 7 43.75 26.46 55.96
CA SER A 7 43.94 26.09 54.55
C SER A 7 42.68 25.38 54.07
N ASP A 8 42.04 25.95 53.05
CA ASP A 8 40.90 25.40 52.32
C ASP A 8 41.43 24.40 51.27
N GLU A 9 41.04 23.13 51.38
CA GLU A 9 41.27 22.09 50.36
C GLU A 9 40.00 21.99 49.49
N SER A 10 39.91 22.81 48.43
CA SER A 10 38.89 22.66 47.40
C SER A 10 39.51 22.07 46.13
N LEU A 11 39.57 20.75 46.03
CA LEU A 11 39.99 20.07 44.80
C LEU A 11 38.84 20.03 43.79
N TYR A 12 39.00 20.83 42.73
CA TYR A 12 38.43 20.78 41.38
C TYR A 12 37.57 19.54 41.01
N GLN A 13 36.28 19.74 40.69
CA GLN A 13 35.45 18.77 39.96
C GLN A 13 34.96 19.32 38.59
N PRO A 14 35.79 19.32 37.53
CA PRO A 14 35.34 19.75 36.20
C PRO A 14 34.88 18.61 35.25
N ASP A 15 35.01 17.33 35.63
CA ASP A 15 34.90 16.20 34.68
C ASP A 15 33.47 15.59 34.57
N VAL A 16 32.73 15.54 35.68
CA VAL A 16 31.41 14.88 35.73
C VAL A 16 30.37 15.60 34.86
N THR A 17 30.42 16.94 34.83
CA THR A 17 29.44 17.76 34.09
C THR A 17 29.66 17.67 32.58
N GLN A 18 30.90 17.55 32.12
CA GLN A 18 31.20 17.37 30.69
C GLN A 18 30.81 15.97 30.21
N GLN A 19 31.05 14.94 31.01
CA GLN A 19 30.63 13.56 30.68
C GLN A 19 29.10 13.43 30.62
N GLN A 20 28.37 14.06 31.55
CA GLN A 20 26.89 14.08 31.51
C GLN A 20 26.35 14.82 30.29
N GLN A 21 26.95 15.95 29.90
CA GLN A 21 26.55 16.68 28.70
C GLN A 21 26.80 15.88 27.41
N GLN A 22 27.94 15.18 27.33
CA GLN A 22 28.23 14.29 26.19
C GLN A 22 27.26 13.12 26.09
N GLN A 23 26.89 12.49 27.20
CA GLN A 23 25.89 11.42 27.21
C GLN A 23 24.50 11.91 26.77
N GLN A 24 24.07 13.09 27.23
CA GLN A 24 22.79 13.67 26.79
C GLN A 24 22.79 14.00 25.30
N GLN A 25 23.88 14.55 24.76
CA GLN A 25 23.99 14.81 23.31
C GLN A 25 23.96 13.52 22.49
N GLN A 26 24.65 12.45 22.93
CA GLN A 26 24.61 11.17 22.24
C GLN A 26 23.21 10.53 22.26
N GLN A 27 22.49 10.63 23.38
CA GLN A 27 21.11 10.14 23.47
C GLN A 27 20.15 10.93 22.57
N GLN A 28 20.28 12.25 22.50
CA GLN A 28 19.48 13.07 21.59
C GLN A 28 19.78 12.76 20.12
N GLN A 29 21.05 12.56 19.76
CA GLN A 29 21.43 12.18 18.40
C GLN A 29 20.92 10.77 18.03
N GLN A 30 20.96 9.80 18.95
CA GLN A 30 20.38 8.48 18.74
C GLN A 30 18.85 8.54 18.58
N GLN A 31 18.15 9.36 19.37
CA GLN A 31 16.71 9.56 19.22
C GLN A 31 16.35 10.23 17.88
N GLN A 32 17.12 11.23 17.44
CA GLN A 32 16.91 11.87 16.14
C GLN A 32 17.21 10.91 14.98
N GLN A 33 18.25 10.08 15.07
CA GLN A 33 18.55 9.06 14.05
C GLN A 33 17.50 7.94 14.01
N GLN A 34 16.93 7.54 15.16
CA GLN A 34 15.81 6.59 15.20
C GLN A 34 14.53 7.20 14.62
N GLN A 35 14.28 8.50 14.78
CA GLN A 35 13.14 9.20 14.17
C GLN A 35 13.32 9.42 12.66
N GLN A 36 14.55 9.49 12.16
CA GLN A 36 14.85 9.64 10.73
C GLN A 36 14.80 8.31 9.95
N GLN A 37 14.75 7.16 10.62
CA GLN A 37 14.70 5.85 9.98
C GLN A 37 13.26 5.35 9.79
N GLN A 38 12.63 5.79 8.71
CA GLN A 38 11.70 5.07 7.82
C GLN A 38 10.71 6.08 7.23
N GLU A 39 11.05 6.67 6.08
CA GLU A 39 10.02 7.23 5.22
C GLU A 39 9.08 6.07 4.83
N ALA A 40 7.85 6.11 5.33
CA ALA A 40 6.85 5.12 4.99
C ALA A 40 6.63 5.13 3.47
N PHE A 41 6.65 3.96 2.84
CA PHE A 41 6.29 3.84 1.43
C PHE A 41 4.85 4.30 1.21
N VAL A 42 4.65 5.22 0.25
CA VAL A 42 3.34 5.78 -0.12
C VAL A 42 3.17 5.68 -1.63
N PHE A 43 2.07 5.09 -2.09
CA PHE A 43 1.66 5.12 -3.48
C PHE A 43 1.33 6.56 -3.89
N ARG A 44 1.91 7.04 -4.99
CA ARG A 44 1.56 8.33 -5.58
C ARG A 44 0.41 8.14 -6.56
N HIS A 45 -0.71 8.79 -6.30
CA HIS A 45 -1.85 8.78 -7.21
C HIS A 45 -1.63 9.81 -8.34
N PRO A 46 -1.99 9.49 -9.60
CA PRO A 46 -2.47 8.19 -10.10
C PRO A 46 -1.34 7.17 -10.27
N PHE A 47 -1.68 5.87 -10.19
CA PHE A 47 -0.73 4.77 -10.40
C PHE A 47 -1.41 3.53 -10.98
N THR A 48 -0.61 2.67 -11.61
CA THR A 48 -1.01 1.32 -12.01
C THR A 48 -0.29 0.27 -11.16
N MET A 49 -1.02 -0.72 -10.63
CA MET A 49 -0.47 -1.79 -9.79
C MET A 49 -0.99 -3.16 -10.24
N ILE A 50 -0.10 -4.15 -10.29
CA ILE A 50 -0.45 -5.54 -10.52
C ILE A 50 -0.12 -6.33 -9.26
N VAL A 51 -1.12 -7.01 -8.69
CA VAL A 51 -0.95 -7.94 -7.58
C VAL A 51 -1.18 -9.34 -8.11
N SER A 52 -0.14 -10.17 -8.13
CA SER A 52 -0.19 -11.49 -8.74
C SER A 52 0.16 -12.61 -7.78
N GLY A 53 -0.51 -13.75 -7.93
CA GLY A 53 -0.26 -14.97 -7.18
C GLY A 53 -1.40 -15.97 -7.37
N PRO A 54 -1.22 -17.25 -7.05
CA PRO A 54 -2.21 -18.29 -7.33
C PRO A 54 -3.57 -18.03 -6.66
N THR A 55 -4.60 -18.75 -7.08
CA THR A 55 -5.92 -18.69 -6.43
C THR A 55 -5.78 -18.96 -4.93
N SER A 56 -6.53 -18.20 -4.13
CA SER A 56 -6.53 -18.30 -2.65
C SER A 56 -5.21 -17.93 -1.96
N CYS A 57 -4.26 -17.26 -2.62
CA CYS A 57 -3.02 -16.80 -1.97
C CYS A 57 -3.14 -15.49 -1.16
N GLY A 58 -4.35 -14.98 -0.95
CA GLY A 58 -4.59 -13.80 -0.12
C GLY A 58 -4.60 -12.43 -0.85
N LYS A 59 -4.62 -12.37 -2.18
CA LYS A 59 -4.64 -11.08 -2.93
C LYS A 59 -5.77 -10.14 -2.50
N THR A 60 -6.99 -10.65 -2.41
CA THR A 60 -8.17 -9.87 -1.99
C THR A 60 -8.04 -9.41 -0.53
N HIS A 61 -7.43 -10.22 0.34
CA HIS A 61 -7.14 -9.83 1.73
C HIS A 61 -6.08 -8.74 1.79
N PHE A 62 -4.99 -8.88 1.04
CA PHE A 62 -3.98 -7.84 0.91
C PHE A 62 -4.60 -6.51 0.46
N MET A 63 -5.46 -6.53 -0.56
CA MET A 63 -6.14 -5.30 -0.99
C MET A 63 -7.12 -4.76 0.04
N LYS A 64 -7.81 -5.61 0.82
CA LYS A 64 -8.60 -5.13 1.97
C LYS A 64 -7.72 -4.31 2.91
N ASP A 65 -6.57 -4.85 3.31
CA ASP A 65 -5.68 -4.21 4.27
C ASP A 65 -5.11 -2.90 3.71
N VAL A 66 -4.75 -2.87 2.41
CA VAL A 66 -4.35 -1.64 1.71
C VAL A 66 -5.47 -0.61 1.73
N LEU A 67 -6.70 -1.01 1.40
CA LEU A 67 -7.84 -0.11 1.32
C LEU A 67 -8.26 0.43 2.70
N GLN A 68 -8.19 -0.39 3.75
CA GLN A 68 -8.46 0.05 5.13
C GLN A 68 -7.48 1.14 5.58
N HIS A 69 -6.27 1.17 5.02
CA HIS A 69 -5.22 2.14 5.34
C HIS A 69 -4.96 3.13 4.19
N ILE A 70 -5.88 3.25 3.22
CA ILE A 70 -5.61 3.94 1.96
C ILE A 70 -5.24 5.42 2.11
N LYS A 71 -5.77 6.09 3.15
CA LYS A 71 -5.43 7.49 3.47
C LYS A 71 -3.95 7.68 3.83
N ARG A 72 -3.32 6.66 4.41
CA ARG A 72 -1.89 6.65 4.76
C ARG A 72 -1.04 6.11 3.62
N LEU A 73 -1.54 5.09 2.92
CA LEU A 73 -0.78 4.36 1.91
C LEU A 73 -0.84 4.98 0.51
N CYS A 74 -1.76 5.90 0.23
CA CYS A 74 -1.91 6.54 -1.07
C CYS A 74 -2.06 8.07 -0.94
N SER A 75 -1.29 8.81 -1.74
CA SER A 75 -1.28 10.28 -1.72
C SER A 75 -1.30 10.86 -3.15
N PRO A 76 -2.25 11.76 -3.47
CA PRO A 76 -3.45 12.05 -2.68
C PRO A 76 -4.39 10.82 -2.60
N SER A 77 -5.16 10.70 -1.50
CA SER A 77 -6.02 9.54 -1.29
C SER A 77 -7.21 9.55 -2.25
N PRO A 78 -7.61 8.39 -2.82
CA PRO A 78 -8.76 8.30 -3.71
C PRO A 78 -10.05 8.73 -3.01
N GLU A 79 -10.91 9.41 -3.75
CA GLU A 79 -12.23 9.89 -3.34
C GLU A 79 -13.32 8.89 -3.70
N ARG A 80 -13.11 8.10 -4.75
CA ARG A 80 -14.02 7.05 -5.21
C ARG A 80 -13.25 5.76 -5.49
N ILE A 81 -13.78 4.64 -5.02
CA ILE A 81 -13.18 3.31 -5.22
C ILE A 81 -14.22 2.40 -5.85
N VAL A 82 -13.93 1.91 -7.05
CA VAL A 82 -14.74 0.96 -7.80
C VAL A 82 -14.03 -0.40 -7.82
N TRP A 83 -14.72 -1.45 -7.42
CA TRP A 83 -14.22 -2.82 -7.43
C TRP A 83 -15.01 -3.67 -8.40
N LEU A 84 -14.38 -3.98 -9.53
CA LEU A 84 -14.93 -4.88 -10.54
C LEU A 84 -14.62 -6.34 -10.17
N TYR A 85 -15.65 -7.18 -10.10
CA TYR A 85 -15.52 -8.57 -9.68
C TYR A 85 -16.26 -9.53 -10.60
N LYS A 86 -15.77 -10.78 -10.72
CA LYS A 86 -16.48 -11.84 -11.45
C LYS A 86 -17.47 -12.62 -10.58
N ARG A 87 -17.06 -12.98 -9.37
CA ARG A 87 -17.86 -13.72 -8.37
C ARG A 87 -17.83 -13.00 -7.02
N TRP A 88 -18.98 -12.92 -6.36
CA TRP A 88 -19.09 -12.32 -5.02
C TRP A 88 -18.30 -13.16 -4.01
N GLN A 89 -17.61 -12.48 -3.09
CA GLN A 89 -16.86 -13.10 -2.01
C GLN A 89 -17.39 -12.55 -0.67
N PRO A 90 -17.57 -13.37 0.38
CA PRO A 90 -18.01 -12.87 1.69
C PRO A 90 -17.13 -11.74 2.25
N LEU A 91 -15.83 -11.73 1.92
CA LEU A 91 -14.90 -10.66 2.31
C LEU A 91 -15.32 -9.26 1.81
N TYR A 92 -16.07 -9.18 0.72
CA TYR A 92 -16.55 -7.91 0.17
C TYR A 92 -17.49 -7.20 1.13
N GLU A 93 -18.28 -7.94 1.91
CA GLU A 93 -19.16 -7.36 2.94
C GLU A 93 -18.35 -6.70 4.05
N GLU A 94 -17.21 -7.28 4.41
CA GLU A 94 -16.27 -6.68 5.36
C GLU A 94 -15.63 -5.41 4.78
N ILE A 95 -15.19 -5.46 3.53
CA ILE A 95 -14.64 -4.29 2.82
C ILE A 95 -15.68 -3.16 2.78
N GLN A 96 -16.93 -3.45 2.40
CA GLN A 96 -18.00 -2.44 2.34
C GLN A 96 -18.27 -1.77 3.69
N ARG A 97 -18.10 -2.50 4.80
CA ARG A 97 -18.35 -1.98 6.15
C ARG A 97 -17.17 -1.19 6.72
N THR A 98 -15.94 -1.58 6.36
CA THR A 98 -14.72 -1.11 7.05
C THR A 98 -13.89 -0.11 6.26
N VAL A 99 -14.04 -0.06 4.93
CA VAL A 99 -13.25 0.82 4.06
C VAL A 99 -13.97 2.14 3.80
N LEU A 100 -13.20 3.24 3.87
CA LEU A 100 -13.64 4.59 3.51
C LEU A 100 -12.62 5.24 2.54
N PRO A 101 -13.08 5.84 1.42
CA PRO A 101 -14.47 5.96 0.97
C PRO A 101 -15.11 4.60 0.63
N ARG A 102 -16.45 4.55 0.65
CA ARG A 102 -17.19 3.30 0.45
C ARG A 102 -16.83 2.69 -0.92
N VAL A 103 -16.52 1.40 -0.93
CA VAL A 103 -16.20 0.67 -2.16
C VAL A 103 -17.48 0.32 -2.92
N GLU A 104 -17.53 0.71 -4.19
CA GLU A 104 -18.58 0.37 -5.14
C GLU A 104 -18.25 -0.96 -5.83
N PHE A 105 -19.00 -2.01 -5.52
CA PHE A 105 -18.79 -3.31 -6.12
C PHE A 105 -19.65 -3.48 -7.38
N ILE A 106 -19.01 -3.69 -8.53
CA ILE A 106 -19.70 -3.90 -9.81
C ILE A 106 -19.30 -5.26 -10.39
N ARG A 107 -20.29 -6.04 -10.82
CA ARG A 107 -20.03 -7.35 -11.42
C ARG A 107 -19.65 -7.19 -12.89
N GLY A 108 -18.48 -7.71 -13.27
CA GLY A 108 -17.98 -7.64 -14.64
C GLY A 108 -17.39 -6.28 -15.01
N ILE A 109 -17.27 -6.02 -16.32
CA ILE A 109 -16.73 -4.78 -16.89
C ILE A 109 -17.91 -3.93 -17.39
N PRO A 110 -18.15 -2.73 -16.83
CA PRO A 110 -19.19 -1.81 -17.31
C PRO A 110 -19.06 -1.49 -18.79
N PHE A 111 -20.16 -1.24 -19.49
CA PHE A 111 -20.15 -0.93 -20.93
C PHE A 111 -19.53 0.43 -21.25
N ASP A 112 -19.62 1.36 -20.31
CA ASP A 112 -19.26 2.77 -20.38
C ASP A 112 -17.97 3.08 -19.60
N LEU A 113 -17.19 2.06 -19.23
CA LEU A 113 -16.03 2.19 -18.36
C LEU A 113 -14.97 3.19 -18.87
N GLU A 114 -14.83 3.30 -20.19
CA GLU A 114 -13.88 4.19 -20.86
C GLU A 114 -14.39 5.64 -21.00
N ARG A 115 -15.61 5.94 -20.56
CA ARG A 115 -16.19 7.28 -20.72
C ARG A 115 -15.90 8.14 -19.48
N ASP A 116 -15.71 9.44 -19.70
CA ASP A 116 -15.37 10.39 -18.62
C ASP A 116 -16.54 10.64 -17.66
N ASP A 117 -17.78 10.29 -18.04
CA ASP A 117 -18.95 10.30 -17.15
C ASP A 117 -18.90 9.14 -16.14
N PHE A 118 -18.30 8.00 -16.51
CA PHE A 118 -18.07 6.90 -15.59
C PHE A 118 -16.97 7.22 -14.59
N PHE A 119 -15.86 7.81 -15.04
CA PHE A 119 -14.79 8.30 -14.17
C PHE A 119 -14.51 9.78 -14.42
N ASP A 120 -15.14 10.64 -13.61
CA ASP A 120 -14.91 12.08 -13.64
C ASP A 120 -13.41 12.38 -13.39
N PRO A 121 -12.69 12.99 -14.37
CA PRO A 121 -11.27 13.31 -14.23
C PRO A 121 -10.95 14.26 -13.07
N ASN A 122 -11.94 14.99 -12.55
CA ASN A 122 -11.77 15.90 -11.42
C ASN A 122 -11.81 15.18 -10.06
N ILE A 123 -12.21 13.91 -10.03
CA ILE A 123 -12.27 13.08 -8.84
C ILE A 123 -11.07 12.13 -8.83
N ARG A 124 -10.44 11.94 -7.67
CA ARG A 124 -9.38 10.93 -7.52
C ARG A 124 -10.00 9.54 -7.50
N ASN A 125 -10.02 8.88 -8.65
CA ASN A 125 -10.66 7.58 -8.82
C ASN A 125 -9.66 6.43 -8.56
N MET A 126 -10.16 5.31 -8.06
CA MET A 126 -9.42 4.05 -8.01
C MET A 126 -10.30 2.91 -8.50
N ILE A 127 -9.78 2.10 -9.41
CA ILE A 127 -10.44 0.89 -9.90
C ILE A 127 -9.63 -0.36 -9.55
N LEU A 128 -10.31 -1.37 -9.02
CA LEU A 128 -9.76 -2.70 -8.78
C LEU A 128 -10.42 -3.71 -9.72
N LEU A 129 -9.62 -4.52 -10.41
CA LEU A 129 -10.08 -5.59 -11.27
C LEU A 129 -9.71 -6.94 -10.63
N ASP A 130 -10.66 -7.62 -10.01
CA ASP A 130 -10.44 -8.90 -9.32
C ASP A 130 -10.98 -10.08 -10.13
N ASP A 131 -10.08 -11.01 -10.49
CA ASP A 131 -10.38 -12.24 -11.25
C ASP A 131 -11.04 -11.98 -12.62
N LEU A 132 -10.77 -10.81 -13.20
CA LEU A 132 -11.23 -10.42 -14.54
C LEU A 132 -10.19 -10.64 -15.64
N MET A 133 -9.00 -11.12 -15.28
CA MET A 133 -7.86 -11.34 -16.17
C MET A 133 -8.21 -11.82 -17.61
N SER A 134 -8.98 -12.90 -17.74
CA SER A 134 -9.29 -13.48 -19.06
C SER A 134 -10.30 -12.66 -19.87
N THR A 135 -11.15 -11.89 -19.19
CA THR A 135 -12.09 -10.94 -19.81
C THR A 135 -11.36 -9.64 -20.16
N SER A 136 -10.59 -9.10 -19.21
CA SER A 136 -9.81 -7.87 -19.34
C SER A 136 -8.76 -7.93 -20.43
N ALA A 137 -8.06 -9.06 -20.60
CA ALA A 137 -7.03 -9.18 -21.64
C ALA A 137 -7.57 -9.11 -23.08
N LYS A 138 -8.88 -9.30 -23.26
CA LYS A 138 -9.57 -9.21 -24.56
C LYS A 138 -10.36 -7.91 -24.72
N ASP A 139 -10.35 -7.07 -23.69
CA ASP A 139 -11.16 -5.88 -23.62
C ASP A 139 -10.26 -4.66 -23.79
N SER A 140 -10.34 -4.03 -24.96
CA SER A 140 -9.51 -2.85 -25.29
C SER A 140 -9.67 -1.74 -24.26
N ARG A 141 -10.85 -1.59 -23.67
CA ARG A 141 -11.17 -0.56 -22.68
C ARG A 141 -10.31 -0.68 -21.43
N ILE A 142 -9.99 -1.91 -21.00
CA ILE A 142 -9.09 -2.12 -19.86
C ILE A 142 -7.65 -1.77 -20.24
N ASN A 143 -7.22 -2.13 -21.45
CA ASN A 143 -5.89 -1.79 -21.93
C ASN A 143 -5.71 -0.27 -22.02
N ASP A 144 -6.73 0.45 -22.49
CA ASP A 144 -6.73 1.91 -22.58
C ASP A 144 -6.61 2.56 -21.20
N LEU A 145 -7.25 2.00 -20.17
CA LEU A 145 -7.08 2.46 -18.78
C LEU A 145 -5.63 2.31 -18.28
N PHE A 146 -4.93 1.27 -18.72
CA PHE A 146 -3.53 1.02 -18.35
C PHE A 146 -2.53 1.93 -19.07
N THR A 147 -2.74 2.20 -20.36
CA THR A 147 -1.75 2.88 -21.20
C THR A 147 -1.95 4.39 -21.24
N GLU A 148 -3.19 4.88 -21.18
CA GLU A 148 -3.51 6.30 -21.35
C GLU A 148 -4.41 6.85 -20.22
N GLY A 149 -5.36 6.04 -19.73
CA GLY A 149 -6.39 6.50 -18.79
C GLY A 149 -5.88 6.90 -17.40
N SER A 150 -4.85 6.22 -16.86
CA SER A 150 -4.40 6.50 -15.48
C SER A 150 -3.80 7.90 -15.31
N HIS A 151 -2.98 8.36 -16.26
CA HIS A 151 -2.34 9.68 -16.21
C HIS A 151 -3.25 10.84 -16.61
N HIS A 152 -4.25 10.58 -17.47
CA HIS A 152 -5.15 11.63 -17.98
C HIS A 152 -6.47 11.75 -17.22
N ARG A 153 -6.88 10.74 -16.43
CA ARG A 153 -8.21 10.72 -15.76
C ARG A 153 -8.16 10.66 -14.23
N ASN A 154 -7.03 11.02 -13.62
CA ASN A 154 -6.89 11.04 -12.16
C ASN A 154 -7.33 9.67 -11.57
N LEU A 155 -6.80 8.59 -12.16
CA LEU A 155 -7.30 7.23 -11.94
C LEU A 155 -6.16 6.27 -11.58
N SER A 156 -6.24 5.66 -10.40
CA SER A 156 -5.40 4.52 -10.04
C SER A 156 -6.03 3.21 -10.49
N VAL A 157 -5.25 2.34 -11.11
CA VAL A 157 -5.70 1.03 -11.61
C VAL A 157 -4.97 -0.09 -10.87
N VAL A 158 -5.72 -1.01 -10.25
CA VAL A 158 -5.18 -2.18 -9.57
C VAL A 158 -5.75 -3.45 -10.19
N VAL A 159 -4.89 -4.39 -10.55
CA VAL A 159 -5.32 -5.67 -11.12
C VAL A 159 -4.85 -6.84 -10.28
N LEU A 160 -5.80 -7.70 -9.90
CA LEU A 160 -5.54 -8.92 -9.14
C LEU A 160 -5.52 -10.12 -10.11
N ASN A 161 -4.32 -10.65 -10.31
CA ASN A 161 -4.02 -11.66 -11.31
C ASN A 161 -3.61 -12.99 -10.66
N GLN A 162 -3.94 -14.11 -11.31
CA GLN A 162 -3.47 -15.43 -10.86
C GLN A 162 -2.03 -15.72 -11.28
N ASN A 163 -1.58 -15.12 -12.38
CA ASN A 163 -0.29 -15.33 -13.00
C ASN A 163 0.15 -14.04 -13.74
N ILE A 164 1.44 -13.72 -13.71
CA ILE A 164 2.00 -12.57 -14.46
C ILE A 164 2.23 -12.95 -15.94
N TYR A 165 2.38 -14.24 -16.23
CA TYR A 165 2.60 -14.74 -17.59
C TYR A 165 1.29 -14.88 -18.35
N PHE A 166 0.92 -13.83 -19.07
CA PHE A 166 0.00 -13.96 -20.19
C PHE A 166 0.75 -14.56 -21.38
N GLY A 167 0.34 -15.76 -21.82
CA GLY A 167 0.77 -16.30 -23.12
C GLY A 167 1.74 -17.49 -23.11
N LYS A 168 2.03 -18.14 -21.97
CA LYS A 168 2.73 -19.44 -21.97
C LYS A 168 1.84 -20.53 -21.39
N ASP A 169 1.59 -21.51 -22.26
CA ASP A 169 0.98 -22.83 -22.09
C ASP A 169 0.27 -23.15 -20.73
N PRO A 170 -1.04 -23.49 -20.74
CA PRO A 170 -1.76 -23.95 -19.55
C PRO A 170 -1.17 -25.20 -18.87
N THR A 171 -0.21 -25.89 -19.48
CA THR A 171 0.51 -27.04 -18.89
C THR A 171 1.52 -26.70 -17.80
N GLN A 172 1.86 -25.42 -17.56
CA GLN A 172 2.69 -25.04 -16.41
C GLN A 172 1.94 -24.91 -15.08
N LYS A 173 0.69 -25.38 -15.02
CA LYS A 173 0.08 -25.76 -13.73
C LYS A 173 0.81 -27.01 -13.26
N THR A 174 1.78 -26.85 -12.36
CA THR A 174 2.38 -27.99 -11.65
C THR A 174 1.27 -28.78 -10.97
N LYS A 175 0.82 -29.83 -11.64
CA LYS A 175 -0.17 -30.77 -11.15
C LYS A 175 0.54 -31.66 -10.15
N LEU A 176 0.64 -31.21 -8.91
CA LEU A 176 0.95 -32.09 -7.79
C LEU A 176 -0.28 -32.96 -7.53
N SER A 177 -0.44 -34.02 -8.32
CA SER A 177 -1.34 -35.11 -7.97
C SER A 177 -0.67 -35.95 -6.90
N LEU A 178 -1.07 -35.78 -5.65
CA LEU A 178 -0.84 -36.79 -4.63
C LEU A 178 -1.82 -37.94 -4.89
N SER A 179 -1.37 -38.95 -5.64
CA SER A 179 -2.02 -40.25 -5.66
C SER A 179 -1.78 -40.91 -4.31
N ARG A 180 -2.80 -40.95 -3.45
CA ARG A 180 -2.83 -41.91 -2.34
C ARG A 180 -3.14 -43.28 -2.93
N SER A 181 -2.15 -44.16 -2.95
CA SER A 181 -2.40 -45.59 -3.06
C SER A 181 -3.07 -46.05 -1.77
N LEU A 182 -4.14 -46.84 -1.93
CA LEU A 182 -4.82 -47.57 -0.85
C LEU A 182 -3.83 -48.53 -0.15
#